data_AF-A0A812WH37-F1
#
_entry.id   AF-A0A812WH37-F1
#
_cell.length_a   1.000
_cell.length_b   1.000
_cell.length_c   1.000
_cell.angle_alpha   90.00
_cell.angle_beta   90.00
_cell.angle_gamma   90.00
#
_symmetry.space_group_name_H-M   'P 1'
#
loop_
_entity.id
_entity.type
_entity.pdbx_description
1 polymer ?
#
loop_
_entity_poly.entity_id
_entity_poly.type
_entity_poly.pdbx_seq_one_letter_code
_entity_poly.pdbx_strand_id
1 'polypeptide(L)'
;MVPVLATALLAAWVPPAAALLSPADQDTSRSDAQLPVVVVSAPSLRGQAMVIDAPSAPNAPVFLDSAIFERLEHFKDVGVPATLQDPIGRATIADGTCRAVVSPGSGPFPLDGYDYWHHNPERVDAVLKALTQLPSTSQPSKFVGTAKKELPNACFYGNRTETNSLELYKPDALAKTLFNWHRAICDLEWDDPAEEPQQQALTTGFICMATCDTAKMKLTAAAISAFSASMAAAQTVTKNMCAAMPWTKKGPLTPLDGLKSYDEIAKATLPWRQVCSCTA
;
A
#
# COMPACT_ATOMS: atom_id res chain seq x y z
N MET A 1 32.54 12.10 -8.61
CA MET A 1 31.31 12.68 -8.04
C MET A 1 30.18 11.74 -8.38
N VAL A 2 29.73 10.95 -7.41
CA VAL A 2 28.75 9.87 -7.59
C VAL A 2 27.35 10.44 -7.35
N PRO A 3 26.37 10.25 -8.26
CA PRO A 3 25.01 10.69 -8.00
C PRO A 3 24.30 9.67 -7.10
N VAL A 4 23.70 10.18 -6.03
CA VAL A 4 22.87 9.45 -5.07
C VAL A 4 21.54 9.11 -5.76
N LEU A 5 21.34 7.82 -6.09
CA LEU A 5 20.05 7.27 -6.53
C LEU A 5 19.14 7.09 -5.31
N ALA A 6 18.19 7.99 -5.13
CA ALA A 6 17.09 7.86 -4.18
C ALA A 6 15.79 8.14 -4.92
N THR A 7 15.08 7.12 -5.43
CA THR A 7 13.69 7.27 -5.90
C THR A 7 12.95 5.94 -6.08
N ALA A 8 11.91 5.76 -5.25
CA ALA A 8 10.68 4.98 -5.48
C ALA A 8 10.80 3.43 -5.53
N LEU A 9 10.92 2.81 -4.35
CA LEU A 9 10.42 1.47 -4.06
C LEU A 9 9.43 1.62 -2.90
N LEU A 10 8.13 1.49 -3.17
CA LEU A 10 7.03 1.41 -2.17
C LEU A 10 5.62 1.34 -2.80
N ALA A 11 5.48 0.76 -3.98
CA ALA A 11 4.65 -0.43 -3.99
C ALA A 11 5.69 -1.52 -4.01
N ALA A 12 5.62 -2.40 -3.02
CA ALA A 12 6.09 -3.75 -3.14
C ALA A 12 7.55 -4.05 -2.64
N TRP A 13 7.66 -4.94 -1.64
CA TRP A 13 8.75 -5.37 -0.73
C TRP A 13 10.10 -5.84 -1.34
N VAL A 14 11.15 -5.79 -0.49
CA VAL A 14 12.42 -6.52 -0.59
C VAL A 14 12.74 -7.03 0.83
N PRO A 15 13.04 -8.32 1.06
CA PRO A 15 13.52 -8.80 2.36
C PRO A 15 14.99 -8.40 2.62
N PRO A 16 15.40 -8.15 3.89
CA PRO A 16 16.80 -8.06 4.24
C PRO A 16 17.48 -9.44 4.13
N ALA A 17 18.69 -9.45 3.55
CA ALA A 17 19.54 -10.62 3.42
C ALA A 17 19.77 -11.33 4.76
N ALA A 18 19.54 -12.64 4.79
CA ALA A 18 19.98 -13.52 5.86
C ALA A 18 21.50 -13.41 6.02
N ALA A 19 21.93 -13.03 7.21
CA ALA A 19 23.33 -13.12 7.61
C ALA A 19 23.74 -14.61 7.62
N LEU A 20 24.73 -14.92 6.78
CA LEU A 20 25.48 -16.17 6.79
C LEU A 20 26.16 -16.34 8.16
N LEU A 21 25.81 -17.39 8.89
CA LEU A 21 26.68 -17.96 9.93
C LEU A 21 26.97 -19.42 9.55
N SER A 22 28.26 -19.71 9.41
CA SER A 22 28.83 -21.02 9.15
C SER A 22 28.98 -21.82 10.46
N PRO A 23 29.01 -23.17 10.43
CA PRO A 23 29.13 -24.03 11.60
C PRO A 23 30.55 -24.59 11.80
N ALA A 24 31.05 -24.56 13.05
CA ALA A 24 32.13 -25.37 13.66
C ALA A 24 32.38 -24.78 15.07
N ASP A 25 32.56 -25.47 16.19
CA ASP A 25 33.15 -26.79 16.44
C ASP A 25 32.55 -27.46 17.71
N GLN A 26 32.75 -28.78 17.77
CA GLN A 26 32.54 -29.68 18.91
C GLN A 26 33.50 -29.35 20.08
N ASP A 27 33.17 -29.69 21.35
CA ASP A 27 33.52 -31.00 21.92
C ASP A 27 33.30 -31.17 23.46
N THR A 28 32.87 -32.39 23.80
CA THR A 28 33.09 -33.24 25.00
C THR A 28 32.77 -32.89 26.48
N SER A 29 31.97 -33.83 27.04
CA SER A 29 32.01 -34.46 28.39
C SER A 29 31.47 -33.65 29.59
N ARG A 30 30.80 -34.22 30.61
CA ARG A 30 30.95 -35.52 31.27
C ARG A 30 29.66 -35.88 32.05
N SER A 31 29.53 -37.18 32.34
CA SER A 31 28.49 -37.93 33.06
C SER A 31 28.15 -37.47 34.49
N ASP A 32 26.91 -37.68 34.92
CA ASP A 32 26.57 -38.53 36.09
C ASP A 32 25.06 -38.81 36.20
N ALA A 33 24.74 -40.01 36.68
CA ALA A 33 23.42 -40.62 36.70
C ALA A 33 22.65 -40.31 37.99
N GLN A 34 21.36 -39.98 37.86
CA GLN A 34 20.37 -40.16 38.95
C GLN A 34 18.95 -40.30 38.36
N LEU A 35 18.30 -41.43 38.65
CA LEU A 35 16.86 -41.68 38.44
C LEU A 35 16.07 -41.22 39.70
N PRO A 36 14.73 -41.11 39.69
CA PRO A 36 13.79 -40.75 38.60
C PRO A 36 12.76 -39.69 39.07
N VAL A 37 12.31 -38.79 38.19
CA VAL A 37 11.00 -38.12 38.34
C VAL A 37 10.37 -38.02 36.97
N VAL A 38 9.29 -38.76 36.75
CA VAL A 38 8.44 -38.57 35.56
C VAL A 38 7.63 -37.31 35.80
N VAL A 39 8.19 -36.16 35.41
CA VAL A 39 7.39 -34.99 35.05
C VAL A 39 7.14 -35.14 33.55
N VAL A 40 5.90 -35.43 33.18
CA VAL A 40 5.46 -35.30 31.80
C VAL A 40 5.46 -33.80 31.48
N SER A 41 6.60 -33.30 30.99
CA SER A 41 6.66 -31.97 30.41
C SER A 41 5.81 -31.97 29.15
N ALA A 42 4.72 -31.20 29.17
CA ALA A 42 3.93 -30.91 27.98
C ALA A 42 4.88 -30.38 26.87
N PRO A 43 4.72 -30.82 25.61
CA PRO A 43 5.45 -30.21 24.51
C PRO A 43 5.15 -28.71 24.47
N SER A 44 6.19 -27.90 24.49
CA SER A 44 6.10 -26.47 24.21
C SER A 44 5.59 -26.31 22.77
N LEU A 45 4.30 -25.98 22.64
CA LEU A 45 3.72 -25.49 21.40
C LEU A 45 4.24 -24.07 21.14
N ARG A 46 5.53 -23.94 20.82
CA ARG A 46 5.98 -22.86 19.93
C ARG A 46 5.63 -23.25 18.50
N GLY A 47 4.33 -23.39 18.25
CA GLY A 47 3.80 -23.36 16.90
C GLY A 47 3.83 -21.90 16.46
N GLN A 48 4.68 -21.58 15.49
CA GLN A 48 4.39 -20.46 14.60
C GLN A 48 2.97 -20.74 14.07
N ALA A 49 2.01 -19.90 14.44
CA ALA A 49 0.70 -19.94 13.83
C ALA A 49 0.90 -19.50 12.38
N MET A 50 1.14 -20.45 11.48
CA MET A 50 0.77 -20.26 10.10
C MET A 50 -0.74 -20.05 10.11
N VAL A 51 -1.14 -18.79 9.92
CA VAL A 51 -2.51 -18.46 9.53
C VAL A 51 -2.67 -19.10 8.16
N ILE A 52 -3.24 -20.30 8.12
CA ILE A 52 -3.78 -20.84 6.88
C ILE A 52 -5.04 -20.03 6.67
N ASP A 53 -4.95 -18.92 5.94
CA ASP A 53 -6.12 -18.16 5.53
C ASP A 53 -7.01 -19.11 4.72
N ALA A 54 -8.20 -19.39 5.27
CA ALA A 54 -9.25 -19.97 4.47
C ALA A 54 -9.45 -19.09 3.24
N PRO A 55 -9.66 -19.64 2.04
CA PRO A 55 -9.88 -18.83 0.85
C PRO A 55 -10.99 -17.83 1.13
N SER A 56 -10.60 -16.56 1.18
CA SER A 56 -11.49 -15.49 1.57
C SER A 56 -12.65 -15.44 0.58
N ALA A 57 -13.88 -15.34 1.10
CA ALA A 57 -15.07 -15.32 0.26
C ALA A 57 -14.96 -14.16 -0.75
N PRO A 58 -15.34 -14.34 -2.03
CA PRO A 58 -15.26 -13.28 -3.05
C PRO A 58 -15.96 -11.96 -2.66
N ASN A 59 -16.98 -12.05 -1.81
CA ASN A 59 -17.76 -10.93 -1.29
C ASN A 59 -17.24 -10.38 0.06
N ALA A 60 -16.13 -10.91 0.57
CA ALA A 60 -15.51 -10.41 1.79
C ALA A 60 -15.00 -8.98 1.59
N PRO A 61 -15.02 -8.15 2.64
CA PRO A 61 -14.44 -6.82 2.58
C PRO A 61 -12.93 -6.92 2.32
N VAL A 62 -12.40 -5.93 1.60
CA VAL A 62 -10.97 -5.86 1.27
C VAL A 62 -10.12 -5.58 2.52
N PHE A 63 -10.60 -4.74 3.42
CA PHE A 63 -9.88 -4.34 4.64
C PHE A 63 -10.35 -5.15 5.85
N LEU A 64 -9.98 -6.43 5.89
CA LEU A 64 -10.02 -7.27 7.10
C LEU A 64 -8.94 -6.83 8.10
N ASP A 65 -9.03 -7.26 9.36
CA ASP A 65 -8.03 -6.90 10.39
C ASP A 65 -6.61 -7.31 9.99
N SER A 66 -6.43 -8.47 9.37
CA SER A 66 -5.13 -8.93 8.83
C SER A 66 -4.63 -8.03 7.70
N ALA A 67 -5.50 -7.67 6.76
CA ALA A 67 -5.17 -6.76 5.65
C ALA A 67 -4.84 -5.34 6.15
N ILE A 68 -5.55 -4.86 7.17
CA ILE A 68 -5.24 -3.58 7.82
C ILE A 68 -3.87 -3.66 8.50
N PHE A 69 -3.59 -4.75 9.22
CA PHE A 69 -2.30 -4.94 9.87
C PHE A 69 -1.15 -4.90 8.86
N GLU A 70 -1.17 -5.77 7.86
CA GLU A 70 -0.14 -5.86 6.80
C GLU A 70 0.08 -4.49 6.15
N ARG A 71 -1.00 -3.81 5.76
CA ARG A 71 -0.88 -2.55 5.03
C ARG A 71 -0.33 -1.43 5.88
N LEU A 72 -0.82 -1.30 7.11
CA LEU A 72 -0.42 -0.22 8.01
C LEU A 72 0.94 -0.45 8.66
N GLU A 73 1.32 -1.69 8.97
CA GLU A 73 2.69 -1.98 9.43
C GLU A 73 3.69 -1.61 8.33
N HIS A 74 3.38 -1.96 7.08
CA HIS A 74 4.27 -1.68 5.96
C HIS A 74 4.38 -0.18 5.72
N PHE A 75 3.25 0.54 5.75
CA PHE A 75 3.28 2.00 5.65
C PHE A 75 4.05 2.64 6.80
N LYS A 76 3.91 2.15 8.04
CA LYS A 76 4.59 2.69 9.21
C LYS A 76 6.10 2.46 9.17
N ASP A 77 6.52 1.21 8.97
CA ASP A 77 7.89 0.77 9.19
C ASP A 77 8.79 0.96 7.96
N VAL A 78 8.19 0.95 6.76
CA VAL A 78 8.91 1.10 5.48
C VAL A 78 8.46 2.36 4.74
N GLY A 79 7.14 2.54 4.61
CA GLY A 79 6.50 3.61 3.85
C GLY A 79 6.93 5.01 4.25
N VAL A 80 6.61 5.41 5.47
CA VAL A 80 6.86 6.76 5.98
C VAL A 80 8.35 7.11 5.96
N PRO A 81 9.28 6.25 6.44
CA PRO A 81 10.71 6.56 6.39
C PRO A 81 11.24 6.80 4.97
N ALA A 82 10.80 6.02 3.99
CA ALA A 82 11.32 6.09 2.62
C ALA A 82 10.68 7.20 1.76
N THR A 83 9.55 7.75 2.20
CA THR A 83 8.81 8.77 1.44
C THR A 83 8.94 10.18 2.01
N LEU A 84 9.80 10.43 3.01
CA LEU A 84 9.93 11.74 3.65
C LEU A 84 10.10 12.92 2.66
N GLN A 85 10.77 12.70 1.53
CA GLN A 85 11.00 13.69 0.47
C GLN A 85 10.22 13.40 -0.83
N ASP A 86 9.32 12.42 -0.81
CA ASP A 86 8.48 12.02 -1.93
C ASP A 86 7.02 12.47 -1.67
N PRO A 87 6.58 13.61 -2.24
CA PRO A 87 5.23 14.11 -2.01
C PRO A 87 4.15 13.15 -2.52
N ILE A 88 4.40 12.40 -3.60
CA ILE A 88 3.44 11.44 -4.16
C ILE A 88 3.27 10.28 -3.17
N GLY A 89 4.38 9.68 -2.74
CA GLY A 89 4.38 8.57 -1.78
C GLY A 89 3.70 8.96 -0.47
N ARG A 90 3.98 10.15 0.06
CA ARG A 90 3.35 10.67 1.29
C ARG A 90 1.83 10.80 1.15
N ALA A 91 1.36 11.40 0.06
CA ALA A 91 -0.07 11.56 -0.21
C ALA A 91 -0.78 10.20 -0.31
N THR A 92 -0.18 9.24 -1.04
CA THR A 92 -0.78 7.91 -1.19
C THR A 92 -0.73 7.06 0.08
N ILE A 93 0.29 7.21 0.92
CA ILE A 93 0.32 6.54 2.23
C ILE A 93 -0.77 7.12 3.13
N ALA A 94 -0.95 8.44 3.15
CA ALA A 94 -2.02 9.06 3.95
C ALA A 94 -3.41 8.60 3.47
N ASP A 95 -3.65 8.63 2.16
CA ASP A 95 -4.92 8.14 1.58
C ASP A 95 -5.16 6.66 1.88
N GLY A 96 -4.18 5.79 1.61
CA GLY A 96 -4.30 4.36 1.86
C GLY A 96 -4.49 4.02 3.33
N THR A 97 -3.82 4.75 4.24
CA THR A 97 -3.99 4.62 5.69
C THR A 97 -5.43 4.91 6.08
N CYS A 98 -6.00 5.98 5.55
CA CYS A 98 -7.36 6.39 5.88
C CYS A 98 -8.42 5.47 5.28
N ARG A 99 -8.25 5.02 4.03
CA ARG A 99 -9.15 4.02 3.43
C ARG A 99 -9.13 2.68 4.15
N ALA A 100 -8.02 2.30 4.77
CA ALA A 100 -7.91 1.05 5.53
C ALA A 100 -8.74 1.07 6.83
N VAL A 101 -8.92 2.22 7.48
CA VAL A 101 -9.54 2.32 8.81
C VAL A 101 -10.86 3.10 8.86
N VAL A 102 -11.19 3.84 7.80
CA VAL A 102 -12.42 4.61 7.70
C VAL A 102 -13.37 3.89 6.74
N SER A 103 -14.54 3.51 7.24
CA SER A 103 -15.58 2.89 6.39
C SER A 103 -16.06 3.86 5.31
N PRO A 104 -16.34 3.38 4.07
CA PRO A 104 -16.93 4.21 3.03
C PRO A 104 -18.20 4.95 3.49
N GLY A 105 -18.28 6.24 3.19
CA GLY A 105 -19.41 7.10 3.60
C GLY A 105 -19.48 7.43 5.10
N SER A 106 -18.48 7.02 5.89
CA SER A 106 -18.37 7.41 7.30
C SER A 106 -17.55 8.69 7.49
N GLY A 107 -17.74 9.33 8.64
CA GLY A 107 -17.06 10.58 8.99
C GLY A 107 -17.77 11.84 8.48
N PRO A 108 -17.16 13.01 8.69
CA PRO A 108 -17.74 14.30 8.32
C PRO A 108 -17.80 14.55 6.80
N PHE A 109 -17.03 13.79 6.00
CA PHE A 109 -17.01 13.87 4.54
C PHE A 109 -16.49 12.57 3.92
N PRO A 110 -16.88 12.25 2.67
CA PRO A 110 -16.38 11.07 1.98
C PRO A 110 -14.92 11.23 1.56
N LEU A 111 -14.13 10.17 1.68
CA LEU A 111 -12.76 10.11 1.18
C LEU A 111 -12.78 9.80 -0.33
N ASP A 112 -12.53 10.83 -1.14
CA ASP A 112 -12.55 10.75 -2.62
C ASP A 112 -11.14 10.62 -3.25
N GLY A 113 -10.11 10.41 -2.42
CA GLY A 113 -8.72 10.35 -2.85
C GLY A 113 -8.05 11.70 -3.01
N TYR A 114 -8.80 12.75 -3.33
CA TYR A 114 -8.23 14.08 -3.53
C TYR A 114 -7.98 14.84 -2.24
N ASP A 115 -8.57 14.41 -1.13
CA ASP A 115 -8.34 14.94 0.23
C ASP A 115 -6.88 14.91 0.71
N TYR A 116 -6.03 14.07 0.12
CA TYR A 116 -4.59 14.02 0.40
C TYR A 116 -3.75 14.33 -0.83
N TRP A 117 -4.29 14.06 -2.03
CA TRP A 117 -3.63 14.30 -3.29
C TRP A 117 -3.57 15.80 -3.67
N HIS A 118 -4.60 16.58 -3.36
CA HIS A 118 -4.69 18.03 -3.65
C HIS A 118 -4.54 18.94 -2.43
N HIS A 119 -4.27 18.37 -1.25
CA HIS A 119 -4.37 19.13 -0.01
C HIS A 119 -3.06 19.25 0.75
N ASN A 120 -3.03 20.31 1.56
CA ASN A 120 -1.97 20.83 2.42
C ASN A 120 -1.09 19.71 3.02
N PRO A 121 0.25 19.87 3.03
CA PRO A 121 1.15 18.98 3.77
C PRO A 121 0.68 18.73 5.21
N GLU A 122 -0.03 19.67 5.84
CA GLU A 122 -0.63 19.50 7.18
C GLU A 122 -1.59 18.31 7.31
N ARG A 123 -2.48 18.05 6.33
CA ARG A 123 -3.41 16.90 6.39
C ARG A 123 -2.64 15.59 6.25
N VAL A 124 -1.70 15.56 5.31
CA VAL A 124 -0.81 14.42 5.10
C VAL A 124 0.02 14.17 6.36
N ASP A 125 0.66 15.20 6.90
CA ASP A 125 1.49 15.15 8.12
C ASP A 125 0.71 14.66 9.33
N ALA A 126 -0.55 15.08 9.49
CA ALA A 126 -1.40 14.59 10.59
C ALA A 126 -1.57 13.07 10.52
N VAL A 127 -1.87 12.52 9.34
CA VAL A 127 -2.01 11.07 9.13
C VAL A 127 -0.68 10.35 9.32
N LEU A 128 0.40 10.82 8.70
CA LEU A 128 1.71 10.17 8.81
C LEU A 128 2.24 10.20 10.26
N LYS A 129 2.00 11.29 10.99
CA LYS A 129 2.33 11.38 12.42
C LYS A 129 1.52 10.39 13.25
N ALA A 130 0.21 10.30 13.04
CA ALA A 130 -0.62 9.34 13.76
C ALA A 130 -0.21 7.88 13.45
N LEU A 131 0.11 7.58 12.19
CA LEU A 131 0.60 6.29 11.75
C LEU A 131 1.93 5.90 12.43
N THR A 132 2.89 6.82 12.49
CA THR A 132 4.18 6.57 13.17
C THR A 132 4.03 6.41 14.68
N GLN A 133 2.96 6.92 15.29
CA GLN A 133 2.65 6.79 16.71
C GLN A 133 1.92 5.49 17.10
N LEU A 134 1.49 4.68 16.13
CA LEU A 134 0.90 3.36 16.42
C LEU A 134 1.87 2.48 17.23
N PRO A 135 1.38 1.53 18.04
CA PRO A 135 2.21 0.66 18.86
C PRO A 135 3.11 -0.26 18.00
N SER A 136 3.97 -1.04 18.67
CA SER A 136 4.80 -2.06 18.03
C SER A 136 3.96 -3.03 17.17
N THR A 137 4.51 -3.41 16.02
CA THR A 137 3.96 -4.39 15.07
C THR A 137 4.08 -5.83 15.60
N SER A 138 4.85 -6.06 16.66
CA SER A 138 4.96 -7.36 17.35
C SER A 138 3.68 -7.85 18.03
N GLN A 139 2.62 -7.03 18.10
CA GLN A 139 1.31 -7.40 18.65
C GLN A 139 0.19 -7.01 17.65
N PRO A 140 -0.06 -7.81 16.61
CA PRO A 140 -0.94 -7.44 15.50
C PRO A 140 -2.35 -6.99 15.92
N SER A 141 -3.00 -7.73 16.82
CA SER A 141 -4.34 -7.39 17.29
C SER A 141 -4.39 -6.04 18.04
N LYS A 142 -3.38 -5.77 18.88
CA LYS A 142 -3.26 -4.49 19.60
C LYS A 142 -2.97 -3.34 18.62
N PHE A 143 -2.14 -3.60 17.63
CA PHE A 143 -1.82 -2.66 16.57
C PHE A 143 -3.08 -2.24 15.81
N VAL A 144 -3.83 -3.19 15.26
CA VAL A 144 -5.06 -2.92 14.49
C VAL A 144 -6.12 -2.25 15.34
N GLY A 145 -6.32 -2.73 16.58
CA GLY A 145 -7.27 -2.12 17.51
C GLY A 145 -6.93 -0.66 17.83
N THR A 146 -5.64 -0.33 17.97
CA THR A 146 -5.18 1.05 18.16
C THR A 146 -5.35 1.87 16.88
N ALA A 147 -5.01 1.31 15.73
CA ALA A 147 -5.12 1.96 14.43
C ALA A 147 -6.57 2.39 14.14
N LYS A 148 -7.53 1.49 14.29
CA LYS A 148 -8.97 1.77 14.10
C LYS A 148 -9.53 2.82 15.06
N LYS A 149 -8.90 3.00 16.22
CA LYS A 149 -9.32 3.98 17.23
C LYS A 149 -8.72 5.37 16.96
N GLU A 150 -7.43 5.44 16.67
CA GLU A 150 -6.69 6.70 16.68
C GLU A 150 -6.60 7.34 15.28
N LEU A 151 -6.47 6.55 14.20
CA LEU A 151 -6.29 7.08 12.84
C LEU A 151 -7.50 7.84 12.28
N PRO A 152 -8.78 7.46 12.54
CA PRO A 152 -9.91 8.21 12.00
C PRO A 152 -9.89 9.70 12.35
N ASN A 153 -9.43 10.06 13.56
CA ASN A 153 -9.30 11.47 13.94
C ASN A 153 -8.28 12.23 13.08
N ALA A 154 -7.16 11.58 12.74
CA ALA A 154 -6.16 12.15 11.85
C ALA A 154 -6.66 12.27 10.41
N CYS A 155 -7.43 11.28 9.94
CA CYS A 155 -8.01 11.27 8.60
C CYS A 155 -9.00 12.42 8.33
N PHE A 156 -9.63 12.93 9.39
CA PHE A 156 -10.56 14.06 9.30
C PHE A 156 -9.97 15.36 9.86
N TYR A 157 -8.66 15.41 10.08
CA TYR A 157 -7.98 16.60 10.58
C TYR A 157 -7.95 17.73 9.54
N GLY A 158 -8.04 18.98 10.03
CA GLY A 158 -7.89 20.18 9.22
C GLY A 158 -9.08 20.49 8.30
N ASN A 159 -9.01 21.65 7.63
CA ASN A 159 -9.98 22.04 6.62
C ASN A 159 -9.70 21.34 5.27
N ARG A 160 -10.69 21.33 4.37
CA ARG A 160 -10.55 20.86 2.97
C ARG A 160 -10.27 22.04 2.03
N THR A 161 -9.52 23.03 2.50
CA THR A 161 -9.11 24.11 1.60
C THR A 161 -8.11 23.51 0.63
N GLU A 162 -8.55 23.26 -0.60
CA GLU A 162 -7.67 22.90 -1.72
C GLU A 162 -6.58 23.96 -1.77
N THR A 163 -5.38 23.54 -1.39
CA THR A 163 -4.22 24.42 -1.28
C THR A 163 -3.27 24.16 -2.41
N ASN A 164 -3.43 23.05 -3.13
CA ASN A 164 -2.50 22.61 -4.16
C ASN A 164 -3.18 21.74 -5.23
N SER A 165 -2.87 22.00 -6.50
CA SER A 165 -3.28 21.12 -7.60
C SER A 165 -2.23 20.04 -7.87
N LEU A 166 -2.42 19.28 -8.95
CA LEU A 166 -1.43 18.40 -9.57
C LEU A 166 0.00 18.98 -9.63
N GLU A 167 0.14 20.31 -9.62
CA GLU A 167 1.40 21.08 -9.58
C GLU A 167 2.39 20.70 -8.46
N LEU A 168 1.95 20.03 -7.40
CA LEU A 168 2.85 19.48 -6.36
C LEU A 168 3.79 18.39 -6.89
N TYR A 169 3.40 17.71 -7.96
CA TYR A 169 4.03 16.47 -8.39
C TYR A 169 4.78 16.68 -9.70
N LYS A 170 6.12 16.62 -9.67
CA LYS A 170 6.89 16.71 -10.91
C LYS A 170 6.37 15.68 -11.93
N PRO A 171 6.03 16.07 -13.17
CA PRO A 171 5.43 15.15 -14.14
C PRO A 171 6.25 13.88 -14.35
N ASP A 172 7.57 13.98 -14.41
CA ASP A 172 8.43 12.82 -14.61
C ASP A 172 8.49 11.88 -13.39
N ALA A 173 8.39 12.43 -12.18
CA ALA A 173 8.20 11.63 -10.97
C ALA A 173 6.84 10.91 -11.00
N LEU A 174 5.76 11.61 -11.39
CA LEU A 174 4.43 11.03 -11.50
C LEU A 174 4.36 9.91 -12.55
N ALA A 175 4.97 10.13 -13.71
CA ALA A 175 5.04 9.14 -14.78
C ALA A 175 5.80 7.87 -14.34
N LYS A 176 6.94 8.04 -13.66
CA LYS A 176 7.69 6.94 -13.04
C LYS A 176 6.85 6.20 -12.00
N THR A 177 6.11 6.92 -11.17
CA THR A 177 5.24 6.31 -10.15
C THR A 177 4.09 5.53 -10.78
N LEU A 178 3.45 6.06 -11.82
CA LEU A 178 2.42 5.34 -12.59
C LEU A 178 2.97 4.05 -13.23
N PHE A 179 4.18 4.09 -13.78
CA PHE A 179 4.86 2.90 -14.27
C PHE A 179 5.03 1.86 -13.16
N ASN A 180 5.52 2.27 -11.99
CA ASN A 180 5.75 1.36 -10.86
C ASN A 180 4.45 0.78 -10.30
N TRP A 181 3.40 1.58 -10.14
CA TRP A 181 2.09 1.08 -9.71
C TRP A 181 1.48 0.13 -10.71
N HIS A 182 1.58 0.43 -12.01
CA HIS A 182 1.11 -0.47 -13.05
C HIS A 182 1.88 -1.80 -13.05
N ARG A 183 3.21 -1.74 -12.88
CA ARG A 183 4.03 -2.93 -12.70
C ARG A 183 3.54 -3.77 -11.53
N ALA A 184 3.28 -3.14 -10.37
CA ALA A 184 2.78 -3.83 -9.18
C ALA A 184 1.55 -4.68 -9.45
N ILE A 185 0.59 -4.16 -10.22
CA ILE A 185 -0.69 -4.86 -10.41
C ILE A 185 -0.72 -5.76 -11.66
N CYS A 186 0.23 -5.64 -12.59
CA CYS A 186 0.18 -6.34 -13.88
C CYS A 186 1.42 -7.17 -14.24
N ASP A 187 2.53 -7.01 -13.54
CA ASP A 187 3.75 -7.82 -13.70
C ASP A 187 3.83 -8.91 -12.63
N LEU A 188 3.21 -10.06 -12.89
CA LEU A 188 3.19 -11.18 -11.93
C LEU A 188 4.57 -11.81 -11.69
N GLU A 189 5.55 -11.52 -12.55
CA GLU A 189 6.94 -11.97 -12.39
C GLU A 189 7.81 -10.92 -11.67
N TRP A 190 7.24 -9.79 -11.27
CA TRP A 190 7.98 -8.80 -10.51
C TRP A 190 8.24 -9.29 -9.10
N ASP A 191 9.41 -8.93 -8.56
CA ASP A 191 9.88 -9.31 -7.23
C ASP A 191 8.91 -8.97 -6.11
N ASP A 192 8.04 -7.98 -6.32
CA ASP A 192 6.95 -7.75 -5.40
C ASP A 192 5.69 -7.28 -6.15
N PRO A 193 4.74 -8.18 -6.42
CA PRO A 193 3.46 -7.81 -7.01
C PRO A 193 2.51 -7.31 -5.92
N ALA A 194 1.49 -6.54 -6.32
CA ALA A 194 0.30 -6.31 -5.50
C ALA A 194 -0.60 -7.56 -5.58
N GLU A 195 -0.24 -8.59 -4.82
CA GLU A 195 -0.93 -9.89 -4.83
C GLU A 195 -2.25 -9.84 -4.05
N GLU A 196 -2.27 -9.06 -2.96
CA GLU A 196 -3.40 -9.04 -2.04
C GLU A 196 -4.50 -8.05 -2.46
N PRO A 197 -5.80 -8.36 -2.25
CA PRO A 197 -6.91 -7.49 -2.65
C PRO A 197 -6.81 -6.05 -2.13
N GLN A 198 -6.29 -5.82 -0.92
CA GLN A 198 -6.09 -4.48 -0.37
C GLN A 198 -5.01 -3.70 -1.09
N GLN A 199 -3.93 -4.37 -1.49
CA GLN A 199 -2.85 -3.77 -2.26
C GLN A 199 -3.36 -3.41 -3.67
N GLN A 200 -4.12 -4.32 -4.29
CA GLN A 200 -4.77 -4.12 -5.59
C GLN A 200 -5.75 -2.95 -5.59
N ALA A 201 -6.66 -2.91 -4.61
CA ALA A 201 -7.66 -1.85 -4.49
C ALA A 201 -7.02 -0.47 -4.28
N LEU A 202 -6.02 -0.38 -3.39
CA LEU A 202 -5.30 0.86 -3.14
C LEU A 202 -4.49 1.30 -4.36
N THR A 203 -3.70 0.41 -4.94
CA THR A 203 -2.84 0.73 -6.08
C THR A 203 -3.66 1.14 -7.30
N THR A 204 -4.77 0.44 -7.58
CA THR A 204 -5.70 0.85 -8.63
C THR A 204 -6.32 2.21 -8.34
N GLY A 205 -6.71 2.47 -7.09
CA GLY A 205 -7.18 3.78 -6.65
C GLY A 205 -6.17 4.89 -6.93
N PHE A 206 -4.88 4.68 -6.62
CA PHE A 206 -3.82 5.65 -6.87
C PHE A 206 -3.58 5.91 -8.36
N ILE A 207 -3.56 4.85 -9.19
CA ILE A 207 -3.46 4.99 -10.64
C ILE A 207 -4.64 5.82 -11.16
N CYS A 208 -5.85 5.54 -10.69
CA CYS A 208 -7.04 6.26 -11.11
C CYS A 208 -7.06 7.72 -10.67
N MET A 209 -6.60 8.03 -9.46
CA MET A 209 -6.47 9.41 -8.99
C MET A 209 -5.55 10.21 -9.93
N ALA A 210 -4.34 9.70 -10.18
CA ALA A 210 -3.39 10.36 -11.08
C ALA A 210 -3.90 10.45 -12.52
N THR A 211 -4.55 9.38 -13.02
CA THR A 211 -5.10 9.32 -14.38
C THR A 211 -6.22 10.34 -14.60
N CYS A 212 -7.19 10.41 -13.67
CA CYS A 212 -8.29 11.36 -13.79
C CYS A 212 -7.77 12.80 -13.62
N ASP A 213 -6.91 13.05 -12.64
CA ASP A 213 -6.41 14.38 -12.33
C ASP A 213 -5.55 14.97 -13.47
N THR A 214 -4.63 14.18 -14.04
CA THR A 214 -3.84 14.60 -15.21
C THR A 214 -4.72 14.92 -16.43
N ALA A 215 -5.87 14.26 -16.55
CA ALA A 215 -6.87 14.54 -17.57
C ALA A 215 -7.81 15.72 -17.24
N LYS A 216 -7.61 16.40 -16.10
CA LYS A 216 -8.50 17.44 -15.56
C LYS A 216 -9.93 16.94 -15.33
N MET A 217 -10.06 15.65 -15.01
CA MET A 217 -11.30 14.96 -14.72
C MET A 217 -11.35 14.59 -13.24
N LYS A 218 -12.56 14.40 -12.72
CA LYS A 218 -12.78 14.01 -11.33
C LYS A 218 -12.94 12.50 -11.20
N LEU A 219 -12.29 11.95 -10.19
CA LEU A 219 -12.58 10.61 -9.68
C LEU A 219 -13.59 10.76 -8.54
N THR A 220 -14.71 10.03 -8.62
CA THR A 220 -15.75 10.15 -7.59
C THR A 220 -15.45 9.26 -6.39
N ALA A 221 -15.89 9.67 -5.19
CA ALA A 221 -15.81 8.83 -4.00
C ALA A 221 -16.47 7.46 -4.20
N ALA A 222 -17.55 7.41 -4.98
CA ALA A 222 -18.25 6.17 -5.32
C ALA A 222 -17.37 5.24 -6.18
N ALA A 223 -16.68 5.77 -7.19
CA ALA A 223 -15.76 4.99 -8.03
C ALA A 223 -14.62 4.40 -7.20
N ILE A 224 -14.00 5.23 -6.35
CA ILE A 224 -12.95 4.77 -5.43
C ILE A 224 -13.44 3.70 -4.46
N SER A 225 -14.61 3.92 -3.86
CA SER A 225 -15.17 2.97 -2.89
C SER A 225 -15.53 1.64 -3.55
N ALA A 226 -15.89 1.66 -4.84
CA ALA A 226 -16.18 0.45 -5.61
C ALA A 226 -14.95 -0.45 -5.77
N PHE A 227 -13.74 0.11 -5.85
CA PHE A 227 -12.51 -0.69 -5.98
C PHE A 227 -12.23 -1.54 -4.75
N SER A 228 -12.66 -1.10 -3.56
CA SER A 228 -12.49 -1.80 -2.29
C SER A 228 -13.79 -2.43 -1.75
N ALA A 229 -14.86 -2.47 -2.56
CA ALA A 229 -16.17 -2.94 -2.10
C ALA A 229 -16.16 -4.42 -1.71
N SER A 230 -15.35 -5.23 -2.39
CA SER A 230 -15.08 -6.63 -2.04
C SER A 230 -13.75 -7.08 -2.65
N MET A 231 -13.24 -8.22 -2.18
CA MET A 231 -12.02 -8.83 -2.76
C MET A 231 -12.20 -9.12 -4.26
N ALA A 232 -13.37 -9.59 -4.68
CA ALA A 232 -13.67 -9.80 -6.09
C ALA A 232 -13.70 -8.48 -6.90
N ALA A 233 -14.18 -7.38 -6.30
CA ALA A 233 -14.17 -6.08 -6.95
C ALA A 233 -12.74 -5.58 -7.18
N ALA A 234 -11.86 -5.73 -6.19
CA ALA A 234 -10.44 -5.36 -6.28
C ALA A 234 -9.70 -6.14 -7.38
N GLN A 235 -9.92 -7.46 -7.44
CA GLN A 235 -9.36 -8.31 -8.48
C GLN A 235 -9.91 -7.97 -9.86
N THR A 236 -11.23 -7.72 -9.96
CA THR A 236 -11.89 -7.39 -11.23
C THR A 236 -11.38 -6.07 -11.80
N VAL A 237 -11.30 -5.03 -10.97
CA VAL A 237 -10.79 -3.73 -11.43
C VAL A 237 -9.32 -3.84 -11.83
N THR A 238 -8.50 -4.57 -11.09
CA THR A 238 -7.09 -4.82 -11.43
C THR A 238 -6.96 -5.51 -12.78
N LYS A 239 -7.72 -6.58 -13.01
CA LYS A 239 -7.74 -7.28 -14.31
C LYS A 239 -8.14 -6.33 -15.44
N ASN A 240 -9.11 -5.45 -15.21
CA ASN A 240 -9.55 -4.46 -16.20
C ASN A 240 -8.46 -3.40 -16.47
N MET A 241 -7.72 -2.97 -15.44
CA MET A 241 -6.57 -2.07 -15.58
C MET A 241 -5.48 -2.68 -16.46
N CYS A 242 -5.12 -3.95 -16.19
CA CYS A 242 -4.12 -4.68 -16.97
C CYS A 242 -4.61 -5.00 -18.39
N ALA A 243 -5.92 -5.21 -18.60
CA ALA A 243 -6.48 -5.41 -19.93
C ALA A 243 -6.47 -4.12 -20.76
N ALA A 244 -6.74 -2.98 -20.12
CA ALA A 244 -6.75 -1.67 -20.77
C ALA A 244 -5.35 -1.21 -21.19
N MET A 245 -4.32 -1.52 -20.39
CA MET A 245 -2.93 -1.28 -20.74
C MET A 245 -2.10 -2.53 -20.46
N PRO A 246 -1.97 -3.46 -21.42
CA PRO A 246 -1.28 -4.72 -21.17
C PRO A 246 0.19 -4.54 -20.77
N TRP A 247 0.61 -5.31 -19.77
CA TRP A 247 2.01 -5.48 -19.39
C TRP A 247 2.69 -6.52 -20.29
N THR A 248 3.92 -6.23 -20.69
CA THR A 248 4.77 -7.13 -21.46
C THR A 248 6.11 -7.31 -20.75
N LYS A 249 6.96 -8.24 -21.21
CA LYS A 249 8.33 -8.40 -20.68
C LYS A 249 9.20 -7.14 -20.77
N LYS A 250 8.79 -6.13 -21.55
CA LYS A 250 9.49 -4.84 -21.71
C LYS A 250 8.80 -3.70 -20.97
N GLY A 251 7.77 -3.98 -20.17
CA GLY A 251 6.91 -2.97 -19.54
C GLY A 251 5.57 -2.81 -20.25
N PRO A 252 4.84 -1.71 -19.97
CA PRO A 252 3.52 -1.47 -20.54
C PRO A 252 3.57 -1.27 -22.05
N LEU A 253 2.53 -1.73 -22.76
CA LEU A 253 2.42 -1.53 -24.21
C LEU A 253 2.39 -0.04 -24.59
N THR A 254 1.78 0.79 -23.75
CA THR A 254 1.87 2.26 -23.81
C THR A 254 2.98 2.71 -22.85
N PRO A 255 4.10 3.26 -23.35
CA PRO A 255 5.19 3.71 -22.48
C PRO A 255 4.74 4.80 -21.51
N LEU A 256 5.13 4.63 -20.24
CA LEU A 256 4.93 5.61 -19.17
C LEU A 256 6.26 6.21 -18.69
N ASP A 257 7.37 5.60 -19.06
CA ASP A 257 8.70 6.09 -18.78
C ASP A 257 9.05 7.27 -19.69
N GLY A 258 9.79 8.24 -19.14
CA GLY A 258 10.29 9.38 -19.91
C GLY A 258 9.29 10.51 -20.19
N LEU A 259 8.01 10.37 -19.83
CA LEU A 259 7.02 11.45 -19.98
C LEU A 259 7.39 12.66 -19.10
N LYS A 260 7.29 13.87 -19.63
CA LYS A 260 7.78 15.12 -19.00
C LYS A 260 6.69 16.17 -18.75
N SER A 261 5.47 15.92 -19.18
CA SER A 261 4.33 16.83 -18.98
C SER A 261 3.05 16.10 -18.58
N TYR A 262 2.14 16.80 -17.91
CA TYR A 262 0.84 16.22 -17.56
C TYR A 262 -0.02 15.88 -18.78
N ASP A 263 0.11 16.62 -19.88
CA ASP A 263 -0.62 16.33 -21.12
C ASP A 263 -0.14 15.02 -21.76
N GLU A 264 1.18 14.75 -21.72
CA GLU A 264 1.74 13.47 -22.16
C GLU A 264 1.25 12.32 -21.28
N ILE A 265 1.26 12.50 -19.96
CA ILE A 265 0.75 11.50 -19.01
C ILE A 265 -0.73 11.24 -19.25
N ALA A 266 -1.54 12.30 -19.34
CA ALA A 266 -2.97 12.19 -19.61
C ALA A 266 -3.25 11.43 -20.91
N LYS A 267 -2.47 11.70 -21.97
CA LYS A 267 -2.60 10.99 -23.25
C LYS A 267 -2.20 9.52 -23.12
N ALA A 268 -1.11 9.21 -22.43
CA ALA A 268 -0.63 7.85 -22.22
C ALA A 268 -1.60 7.02 -21.36
N THR A 269 -2.24 7.63 -20.37
CA THR A 269 -3.19 6.98 -19.45
C THR A 269 -4.64 6.97 -19.95
N LEU A 270 -4.90 7.42 -21.19
CA LEU A 270 -6.23 7.39 -21.80
C LEU A 270 -6.95 6.03 -21.66
N PRO A 271 -6.28 4.86 -21.87
CA PRO A 271 -6.94 3.56 -21.73
C PRO A 271 -7.53 3.29 -20.34
N TRP A 272 -6.92 3.83 -19.29
CA TRP A 272 -7.40 3.62 -17.91
C TRP A 272 -8.60 4.49 -17.54
N ARG A 273 -8.84 5.61 -18.23
CA ARG A 273 -9.90 6.56 -17.84
C ARG A 273 -11.28 5.93 -17.74
N GLN A 274 -11.60 4.99 -18.65
CA GLN A 274 -12.86 4.27 -18.63
C GLN A 274 -12.95 3.32 -17.42
N VAL A 275 -11.87 2.60 -17.11
CA VAL A 275 -11.81 1.71 -15.94
C VAL A 275 -11.97 2.52 -14.66
N CYS A 276 -11.32 3.68 -14.60
CA CYS A 276 -11.37 4.60 -13.47
C CYS A 276 -12.69 5.36 -13.33
N SER A 277 -13.59 5.29 -14.32
CA SER A 277 -14.84 6.05 -14.33
C SER A 277 -14.62 7.56 -14.12
N CYS A 278 -13.59 8.13 -14.74
CA CYS A 278 -13.32 9.57 -14.64
C CYS A 278 -14.49 10.38 -15.23
N THR A 279 -14.94 11.42 -14.53
CA THR A 279 -16.02 12.31 -14.98
C THR A 279 -15.49 13.71 -15.30
N ALA A 280 -15.95 14.31 -16.39
CA ALA A 280 -15.60 15.69 -16.74
C ALA A 280 -16.19 16.72 -15.77
#